data_AF-A0A935ERW3-F1
#
_entry.id   AF-A0A935ERW3-F1
#
_cell.length_a   1.000
_cell.length_b   1.000
_cell.length_c   1.000
_cell.angle_alpha   90.00
_cell.angle_beta   90.00
_cell.angle_gamma   90.00
#
_symmetry.space_group_name_H-M   'P 1'
#
loop_
_entity.id
_entity.type
_entity.pdbx_description
1 polymer ?
#
loop_
_entity_poly.entity_id
_entity_poly.type
_entity_poly.pdbx_seq_one_letter_code
_entity_poly.pdbx_strand_id
1 'polypeptide(L)'
;MEYIELGPVPAGATCAQVGTDNYLARSMRECEVFRRMLARVFPIPEGLPVKYVVRSHPHDFGAYREVSIRYDEADGQAVEFAYEAERSVPAEWDAIARYELAWHERKRACEQAVQEKPLQTDEVPTHYGTPEPPSLPASSPLPELLTTHLP
;
A
#
# COMPACT_ATOMS: atom_id res chain seq x y z
N MET A 1 -9.96 6.76 -21.77
CA MET A 1 -9.72 6.24 -20.39
C MET A 1 -8.31 6.63 -20.07
N GLU A 2 -8.16 7.59 -19.18
CA GLU A 2 -6.90 8.27 -18.90
C GLU A 2 -6.38 7.91 -17.52
N TYR A 3 -5.12 8.27 -17.27
CA TYR A 3 -4.41 7.98 -16.03
C TYR A 3 -3.73 9.24 -15.49
N ILE A 4 -3.84 9.45 -14.18
CA ILE A 4 -2.98 10.39 -13.45
C ILE A 4 -2.05 9.58 -12.55
N GLU A 5 -0.75 9.80 -12.67
CA GLU A 5 0.30 9.09 -11.93
C GLU A 5 0.50 9.76 -10.56
N LEU A 6 0.39 8.98 -9.47
CA LEU A 6 0.56 9.48 -8.10
C LEU A 6 1.91 9.08 -7.48
N GLY A 7 2.62 8.14 -8.11
CA GLY A 7 3.85 7.56 -7.59
C GLY A 7 3.64 6.28 -6.75
N PRO A 8 4.74 5.68 -6.26
CA PRO A 8 4.72 4.38 -5.58
C PRO A 8 4.30 4.46 -4.10
N VAL A 9 4.42 5.64 -3.49
CA VAL A 9 4.20 5.95 -2.07
C VAL A 9 3.78 7.44 -1.95
N PRO A 10 3.26 7.88 -0.79
CA PRO A 10 3.12 9.30 -0.47
C PRO A 10 4.40 10.10 -0.73
N ALA A 11 4.30 11.34 -1.22
CA ALA A 11 5.45 12.11 -1.69
C ALA A 11 6.54 12.37 -0.62
N GLY A 12 6.18 12.40 0.67
CA GLY A 12 7.10 12.55 1.79
C GLY A 12 7.71 11.23 2.28
N ALA A 13 7.23 10.08 1.81
CA ALA A 13 7.69 8.77 2.24
C ALA A 13 8.89 8.25 1.43
N THR A 14 9.69 7.41 2.07
CA THR A 14 10.72 6.63 1.36
C THR A 14 10.07 5.46 0.63
N CYS A 15 10.48 5.20 -0.62
CA CYS A 15 10.07 4.04 -1.41
C CYS A 15 11.23 3.08 -1.70
N ALA A 16 10.87 1.84 -2.03
CA ALA A 16 11.79 0.85 -2.54
C ALA A 16 12.50 1.35 -3.80
N GLN A 17 13.84 1.26 -3.80
CA GLN A 17 14.66 1.68 -4.93
C GLN A 17 14.97 0.50 -5.83
N VAL A 18 14.92 0.73 -7.15
CA VAL A 18 15.30 -0.28 -8.15
C VAL A 18 16.74 -0.74 -7.87
N GLY A 19 16.97 -2.05 -7.95
CA GLY A 19 18.27 -2.66 -7.65
C GLY A 19 18.52 -2.95 -6.17
N THR A 20 17.59 -2.63 -5.26
CA THR A 20 17.67 -3.06 -3.86
C THR A 20 17.15 -4.48 -3.64
N ASP A 21 17.61 -5.11 -2.56
CA ASP A 21 17.16 -6.44 -2.17
C ASP A 21 15.64 -6.50 -2.04
N ASN A 22 15.06 -7.53 -2.65
CA ASN A 22 13.62 -7.79 -2.63
C ASN A 22 12.77 -6.62 -3.20
N TYR A 23 13.34 -5.80 -4.09
CA TYR A 23 12.67 -4.66 -4.72
C TYR A 23 11.27 -4.99 -5.27
N LEU A 24 11.13 -6.12 -5.97
CA LEU A 24 9.86 -6.53 -6.57
C LEU A 24 8.74 -6.63 -5.52
N ALA A 25 8.98 -7.37 -4.45
CA ALA A 25 7.98 -7.57 -3.41
C ALA A 25 7.74 -6.29 -2.60
N ARG A 26 8.80 -5.50 -2.35
CA ARG A 26 8.69 -4.22 -1.62
C ARG A 26 7.88 -3.20 -2.40
N SER A 27 8.20 -2.97 -3.67
CA SER A 27 7.50 -2.01 -4.53
C SER A 27 6.03 -2.38 -4.72
N MET A 28 5.72 -3.67 -4.91
CA MET A 28 4.33 -4.14 -4.98
C MET A 28 3.56 -3.86 -3.69
N ARG A 29 4.17 -4.16 -2.54
CA ARG A 29 3.55 -3.97 -1.23
C ARG A 29 3.29 -2.50 -0.93
N GLU A 30 4.29 -1.64 -1.15
CA GLU A 30 4.18 -0.20 -0.96
C GLU A 30 3.04 0.39 -1.82
N CYS A 31 3.00 0.07 -3.12
CA CYS A 31 1.94 0.54 -4.01
C CYS A 31 0.56 0.06 -3.57
N GLU A 32 0.44 -1.19 -3.13
CA GLU A 32 -0.85 -1.78 -2.74
C GLU A 32 -1.35 -1.20 -1.40
N VAL A 33 -0.46 -0.98 -0.43
CA VAL A 33 -0.80 -0.26 0.81
C VAL A 33 -1.22 1.18 0.48
N PHE A 34 -0.51 1.84 -0.43
CA PHE A 34 -0.84 3.21 -0.84
C PHE A 34 -2.19 3.30 -1.56
N ARG A 35 -2.47 2.35 -2.48
CA ARG A 35 -3.77 2.24 -3.14
C ARG A 35 -4.92 2.10 -2.14
N ARG A 36 -4.75 1.27 -1.10
CA ARG A 36 -5.75 1.11 -0.04
C ARG A 36 -5.90 2.36 0.82
N MET A 37 -4.80 3.04 1.14
CA MET A 37 -4.84 4.33 1.83
C MET A 37 -5.63 5.37 1.03
N LEU A 38 -5.36 5.50 -0.27
CA LEU A 38 -6.08 6.44 -1.14
C LEU A 38 -7.58 6.13 -1.17
N ALA A 39 -7.97 4.86 -1.25
CA ALA A 39 -9.37 4.46 -1.21
C ALA A 39 -10.07 4.79 0.13
N ARG A 40 -9.33 4.92 1.24
CA ARG A 40 -9.85 5.35 2.54
C ARG A 40 -9.95 6.88 2.63
N VAL A 41 -8.92 7.59 2.20
CA VAL A 41 -8.84 9.06 2.28
C VAL A 41 -9.76 9.73 1.26
N PHE A 42 -9.84 9.16 0.06
CA PHE A 42 -10.63 9.63 -1.06
C PHE A 42 -11.54 8.50 -1.56
N PRO A 43 -12.63 8.19 -0.84
CA PRO A 43 -13.56 7.15 -1.27
C PRO A 43 -14.20 7.55 -2.60
N ILE A 44 -14.10 6.66 -3.59
CA ILE A 44 -14.70 6.88 -4.91
C ILE A 44 -16.23 6.75 -4.77
N PRO A 45 -17.01 7.77 -5.16
CA PRO A 45 -18.46 7.70 -5.16
C PRO A 45 -18.99 6.53 -5.99
N GLU A 46 -20.09 5.92 -5.54
CA GLU A 46 -20.72 4.82 -6.27
C GLU A 46 -21.13 5.26 -7.68
N GLY A 47 -20.85 4.41 -8.68
CA GLY A 47 -21.19 4.67 -10.08
C GLY A 47 -20.23 5.60 -10.82
N LEU A 48 -19.31 6.28 -10.12
CA LEU A 48 -18.32 7.14 -10.78
C LEU A 48 -17.27 6.28 -11.52
N PRO A 49 -16.96 6.54 -12.81
CA PRO A 49 -16.04 5.71 -13.60
C PRO A 49 -14.57 6.02 -13.28
N VAL A 50 -14.20 5.95 -12.00
CA VAL A 50 -12.84 6.16 -11.48
C VAL A 50 -12.35 4.91 -10.72
N LYS A 51 -11.06 4.59 -10.80
CA LYS A 51 -10.41 3.56 -9.97
C LYS A 51 -8.96 3.93 -9.61
N TYR A 52 -8.56 3.66 -8.37
CA TYR A 52 -7.14 3.55 -8.02
C TYR A 52 -6.59 2.21 -8.51
N VAL A 53 -5.49 2.24 -9.25
CA VAL A 53 -4.85 1.06 -9.83
C VAL A 53 -3.34 1.09 -9.58
N VAL A 54 -2.72 -0.09 -9.45
CA VAL A 54 -1.26 -0.22 -9.50
C VAL A 54 -0.87 -0.51 -10.94
N ARG A 55 0.05 0.29 -11.49
CA ARG A 55 0.61 0.10 -12.83
C ARG A 55 2.05 -0.32 -12.75
N SER A 56 2.49 -1.08 -13.75
CA SER A 56 3.88 -1.53 -13.90
C SER A 56 4.43 -1.01 -15.22
N HIS A 57 5.57 -0.35 -15.17
CA HIS A 57 6.27 0.27 -16.28
C HIS A 57 7.60 -0.45 -16.50
N PRO A 58 7.83 -1.09 -17.66
CA PRO A 58 9.10 -1.74 -17.97
C PRO A 58 10.26 -0.75 -17.91
N HIS A 59 11.36 -1.14 -17.26
CA HIS A 59 12.61 -0.38 -17.23
C HIS A 59 13.80 -1.35 -17.30
N ASP A 60 14.98 -0.85 -17.67
CA ASP A 60 16.20 -1.65 -17.95
C ASP A 60 16.67 -2.50 -16.76
N PHE A 61 16.24 -2.15 -15.54
CA PHE A 61 16.63 -2.79 -14.29
C PHE A 61 15.46 -3.48 -13.58
N GLY A 62 14.38 -3.78 -14.32
CA GLY A 62 13.15 -4.36 -13.81
C GLY A 62 11.95 -3.42 -13.98
N ALA A 63 10.75 -3.88 -13.63
CA ALA A 63 9.56 -3.06 -13.74
C ALA A 63 9.45 -2.06 -12.58
N TYR A 64 9.39 -0.77 -12.90
CA TYR A 64 8.95 0.29 -11.99
C TYR A 64 7.44 0.18 -11.77
N ARG A 65 6.97 0.55 -10.57
CA ARG A 65 5.55 0.49 -10.22
C ARG A 65 5.12 1.78 -9.57
N GLU A 66 3.84 2.07 -9.72
CA GLU A 66 3.21 3.24 -9.12
C GLU A 66 1.71 3.02 -8.97
N VAL A 67 1.10 3.86 -8.13
CA VAL A 67 -0.35 3.99 -8.06
C VAL A 67 -0.78 5.10 -9.02
N SER A 68 -1.86 4.86 -9.74
CA SER A 68 -2.47 5.83 -10.65
C SER A 68 -3.97 5.89 -10.44
N ILE A 69 -4.56 7.04 -10.76
CA ILE A 69 -6.01 7.22 -10.87
C ILE A 69 -6.39 6.96 -12.31
N ARG A 70 -7.16 5.91 -12.57
CA ARG A 70 -7.78 5.65 -13.88
C ARG A 70 -9.17 6.27 -13.92
N TYR A 71 -9.47 7.09 -14.91
CA TYR A 71 -10.76 7.78 -15.02
C TYR A 71 -11.24 7.86 -16.48
N ASP A 72 -12.53 8.09 -16.66
CA ASP A 72 -13.12 8.38 -17.97
C ASP A 72 -13.06 9.89 -18.24
N GLU A 73 -12.27 10.33 -19.22
CA GLU A 73 -12.13 11.74 -19.59
C GLU A 73 -13.39 12.34 -20.21
N ALA A 74 -14.32 11.50 -20.69
CA ALA A 74 -15.60 11.94 -21.22
C ALA A 74 -16.62 12.26 -20.12
N ASP A 75 -16.36 11.86 -18.87
CA ASP A 75 -17.19 12.14 -17.71
C ASP A 75 -16.58 13.27 -16.86
N GLY A 76 -17.23 14.45 -16.87
CA GLY A 76 -16.73 15.63 -16.16
C GLY A 76 -16.61 15.45 -14.64
N GLN A 77 -17.43 14.59 -14.01
CA GLN A 77 -17.31 14.31 -12.57
C GLN A 77 -16.12 13.39 -12.29
N ALA A 78 -15.85 12.43 -13.19
CA ALA A 78 -14.69 11.57 -13.07
C ALA A 78 -13.38 12.35 -13.24
N VAL A 79 -13.35 13.29 -14.18
CA VAL A 79 -12.25 14.25 -14.38
C VAL A 79 -12.03 15.06 -13.11
N GLU A 80 -13.07 15.74 -12.61
CA GLU A 80 -12.96 16.59 -11.41
C GLU A 80 -12.46 15.80 -10.19
N PHE A 81 -13.03 14.61 -9.96
CA PHE A 81 -12.58 13.74 -8.87
C PHE A 81 -11.12 13.33 -9.01
N ALA A 82 -10.67 12.98 -10.22
CA ALA A 82 -9.31 12.53 -10.45
C ALA A 82 -8.27 13.62 -10.15
N TYR A 83 -8.52 14.85 -10.61
CA TYR A 83 -7.65 15.99 -10.32
C TYR A 83 -7.74 16.45 -8.87
N GLU A 84 -8.91 16.40 -8.24
CA GLU A 84 -9.06 16.68 -6.81
C GLU A 84 -8.28 15.68 -5.95
N ALA A 85 -8.40 14.39 -6.26
CA ALA A 85 -7.69 13.36 -5.52
C ALA A 85 -6.16 13.49 -5.69
N GLU A 86 -5.67 13.80 -6.89
CA GLU A 86 -4.23 13.99 -7.13
C GLU A 86 -3.66 15.19 -6.36
N ARG A 87 -4.30 16.36 -6.43
CA ARG A 87 -3.81 17.56 -5.73
C ARG A 87 -3.86 17.44 -4.20
N SER A 88 -4.70 16.54 -3.69
CA SER A 88 -4.94 16.38 -2.25
C SER A 88 -4.22 15.18 -1.63
N VAL A 89 -3.48 14.39 -2.40
CA VAL A 89 -2.73 13.23 -1.88
C VAL A 89 -1.91 13.63 -0.63
N PRO A 90 -2.14 12.96 0.53
CA PRO A 90 -1.34 13.20 1.72
C PRO A 90 0.13 12.92 1.44
N ALA A 91 1.02 13.78 1.95
CA ALA A 91 2.47 13.57 1.85
C ALA A 91 2.97 12.41 2.71
N GLU A 92 2.20 12.01 3.74
CA GLU A 92 2.58 11.01 4.72
C GLU A 92 1.60 9.83 4.74
N TRP A 93 2.06 8.67 5.21
CA TRP A 93 1.22 7.50 5.44
C TRP A 93 0.20 7.71 6.56
N ASP A 94 -1.03 7.24 6.36
CA ASP A 94 -2.01 7.15 7.44
C ASP A 94 -1.63 6.06 8.47
N ALA A 95 -2.30 6.06 9.63
CA ALA A 95 -1.99 5.11 10.70
C ALA A 95 -2.17 3.64 10.26
N ILE A 96 -3.17 3.35 9.44
CA ILE A 96 -3.45 2.01 8.95
C ILE A 96 -2.35 1.55 7.99
N ALA A 97 -1.93 2.39 7.05
CA ALA A 97 -0.87 2.10 6.10
C ALA A 97 0.46 1.86 6.81
N ARG A 98 0.79 2.67 7.82
CA ARG A 98 1.98 2.46 8.66
C ARG A 98 1.92 1.12 9.39
N TYR A 99 0.76 0.76 9.92
CA TYR A 99 0.55 -0.55 10.52
C TYR A 99 0.71 -1.68 9.50
N GLU A 100 0.09 -1.59 8.32
CA GLU A 100 0.16 -2.61 7.27
C GLU A 100 1.62 -2.85 6.83
N LEU A 101 2.41 -1.78 6.67
CA LEU A 101 3.84 -1.86 6.37
C LEU A 101 4.61 -2.57 7.50
N ALA A 102 4.39 -2.17 8.76
CA ALA A 102 5.05 -2.79 9.91
C ALA A 102 4.68 -4.27 10.08
N TRP A 103 3.41 -4.64 9.87
CA TRP A 103 2.94 -6.02 9.89
C TRP A 103 3.66 -6.87 8.85
N HIS A 104 3.79 -6.34 7.64
CA HIS A 104 4.49 -7.00 6.55
C HIS A 104 6.00 -7.15 6.76
N GLU A 105 6.64 -6.19 7.41
CA GLU A 105 8.05 -6.28 7.82
C GLU A 105 8.23 -7.36 8.89
N ARG A 106 7.36 -7.39 9.91
CA ARG A 106 7.45 -8.38 10.98
C ARG A 106 7.15 -9.80 10.48
N LYS A 107 6.13 -9.96 9.62
CA LYS A 107 5.85 -11.23 8.95
C LYS A 107 7.08 -11.78 8.23
N ARG A 108 7.76 -10.93 7.44
CA ARG A 108 8.97 -11.32 6.72
C ARG A 108 10.09 -11.74 7.67
N ALA A 109 10.29 -11.01 8.76
CA ALA A 109 11.29 -11.34 9.76
C ALA A 109 11.01 -12.72 10.41
N CYS A 110 9.74 -13.02 10.71
CA CYS A 110 9.34 -14.34 11.19
C CYS A 110 9.60 -15.43 10.15
N GLU A 111 9.22 -15.21 8.89
CA GLU A 111 9.46 -16.16 7.79
C GLU A 111 10.97 -16.45 7.61
N GLN A 112 11.82 -15.43 7.66
CA GLN A 112 13.28 -15.58 7.57
C GLN A 112 13.84 -16.33 8.78
N ALA A 113 13.38 -16.02 10.00
CA ALA A 113 13.83 -16.72 11.20
C ALA A 113 13.52 -18.21 11.13
N VAL A 114 12.31 -18.60 10.68
CA VAL A 114 11.92 -20.00 10.46
C VAL A 114 12.84 -20.71 9.45
N GLN A 115 13.24 -20.00 8.39
CA GLN A 115 14.15 -20.56 7.37
C GLN A 115 15.58 -20.76 7.87
N GLU A 116 16.12 -19.79 8.63
CA GLU A 116 17.52 -19.80 9.10
C GLU A 116 17.75 -20.73 10.29
N LYS A 117 16.75 -20.86 11.16
CA LYS A 117 16.76 -21.77 12.29
C LYS A 117 15.33 -22.26 12.45
N PRO A 118 15.02 -23.54 12.19
CA PRO A 118 13.65 -24.03 12.22
C PRO A 118 13.06 -23.80 13.62
N LEU A 119 12.39 -22.66 13.80
CA LEU A 119 11.50 -22.40 14.90
C LEU A 119 10.41 -23.46 14.78
N GLN A 120 10.03 -24.05 15.91
CA GLN A 120 8.87 -24.91 15.90
C GLN A 120 7.66 -24.04 15.50
N THR A 121 6.76 -24.54 14.65
CA THR A 121 5.69 -23.75 14.03
C THR A 121 4.74 -23.11 15.06
N ASP A 122 4.74 -23.61 16.29
CA ASP A 122 4.05 -23.07 17.47
C ASP A 122 4.69 -21.81 18.07
N GLU A 123 5.93 -21.46 17.69
CA GLU A 123 6.61 -20.23 18.10
C GLU A 123 6.33 -19.04 17.15
N VAL A 124 5.74 -19.29 15.98
CA VAL A 124 5.32 -18.22 15.05
C VAL A 124 3.96 -17.70 15.49
N PRO A 125 3.82 -16.39 15.83
CA PRO A 125 2.53 -15.86 16.23
C PRO A 125 1.47 -16.04 15.14
N THR A 126 0.28 -16.53 15.53
CA THR A 126 -0.79 -17.00 14.62
C THR A 126 -1.24 -15.96 13.59
N HIS A 127 -1.11 -14.67 13.91
CA HIS A 127 -1.48 -13.55 13.06
C HIS A 127 -0.51 -13.26 11.90
N TYR A 128 0.69 -13.87 11.88
CA TYR A 128 1.59 -13.81 10.71
C TYR A 128 1.38 -14.98 9.74
N GLY A 129 0.55 -15.96 10.10
CA GLY A 129 0.17 -17.08 9.25
C GLY A 129 -0.86 -16.73 8.16
N THR A 130 -1.51 -15.57 8.24
CA THR A 130 -2.50 -15.12 7.23
C THR A 130 -1.82 -14.43 6.04
N PRO A 131 -2.41 -14.47 4.83
CA PRO A 131 -1.82 -13.80 3.66
C PRO A 131 -1.87 -12.27 3.76
N GLU A 132 -2.86 -11.72 4.46
CA GLU A 132 -3.16 -10.30 4.55
C GLU A 132 -3.20 -9.80 6.01
N PRO A 133 -2.93 -8.51 6.25
CA PRO A 133 -3.08 -7.89 7.58
C PRO A 133 -4.55 -7.90 8.02
N PRO A 134 -4.83 -7.84 9.34
CA PRO A 134 -6.20 -7.76 9.85
C PRO A 134 -6.89 -6.48 9.39
N SER A 135 -8.23 -6.52 9.28
CA SER A 135 -9.03 -5.32 9.07
C SER A 135 -8.97 -4.43 10.32
N LEU A 136 -8.64 -3.15 10.13
CA LEU A 136 -8.46 -2.18 11.21
C LEU A 136 -9.56 -1.11 11.19
N PRO A 137 -9.98 -0.60 12.36
CA PRO A 137 -10.90 0.53 12.44
C PRO A 137 -10.24 1.81 11.90
N ALA A 138 -10.98 2.56 11.06
CA ALA A 138 -10.49 3.77 10.37
C ALA A 138 -10.04 4.91 11.30
N SER A 139 -10.57 4.98 12.52
CA SER A 139 -10.36 6.09 13.46
C SER A 139 -9.31 5.84 14.54
N SER A 140 -8.68 4.66 14.59
CA SER A 140 -7.72 4.35 15.64
C SER A 140 -6.33 4.95 15.36
N PRO A 141 -5.70 5.60 16.35
CA PRO A 141 -4.36 6.14 16.21
C PRO A 141 -3.31 5.01 16.15
N LEU A 142 -2.19 5.27 15.46
CA LEU A 142 -1.14 4.26 15.23
C LEU A 142 -0.64 3.56 16.51
N PRO A 143 -0.37 4.25 17.64
CA PRO A 143 0.11 3.57 18.85
C PRO A 143 -0.87 2.50 19.36
N GLU A 144 -2.17 2.74 19.24
CA GLU A 144 -3.21 1.80 19.66
C GLU A 144 -3.32 0.60 18.70
N LEU A 145 -3.16 0.85 17.39
CA LEU A 145 -3.10 -0.22 16.39
C LEU A 145 -1.89 -1.14 16.63
N LEU A 146 -0.73 -0.56 16.94
CA LEU A 146 0.50 -1.32 17.20
C LEU A 146 0.38 -2.15 18.47
N THR A 147 -0.12 -1.60 19.58
CA THR A 147 -0.25 -2.35 20.84
C THR A 147 -1.31 -3.45 20.77
N THR A 148 -2.39 -3.22 20.03
CA THR A 148 -3.53 -4.15 19.99
C THR A 148 -3.32 -5.25 18.96
N HIS A 149 -2.64 -4.96 17.85
CA HIS A 149 -2.61 -5.86 16.69
C HIS A 149 -1.20 -6.23 16.20
N LEU A 150 -0.14 -5.56 16.68
CA LEU A 150 1.25 -5.87 16.32
C LEU A 150 2.11 -6.25 17.55
N PRO A 151 1.88 -7.42 18.18
CA PRO A 151 2.72 -7.90 19.27
C PRO A 151 4.16 -8.23 18.81
#